data_AF-A0A7S1T205-F1
#
_entry.id   AF-A0A7S1T205-F1
#
_cell.length_a   1.000
_cell.length_b   1.000
_cell.length_c   1.000
_cell.angle_alpha   90.00
_cell.angle_beta   90.00
_cell.angle_gamma   90.00
#
_symmetry.space_group_name_H-M   'P 1'
#
loop_
_entity.id
_entity.type
_entity.pdbx_description
1 polymer ?
#
loop_
_entity_poly.entity_id
_entity_poly.type
_entity_poly.pdbx_seq_one_letter_code
_entity_poly.pdbx_strand_id
1 'polypeptide(L)'
;TSLHTLNPKAITVAELYGVLDPDTRDWTDGLLSNIFRELNKPLPPGKDEARYIVFDGDVDAVWVENMNSVMDDNKLLTLPNGERIRLQNYCKLLFEVFDLQYASPA
;
A
#
# COMPACT_ATOMS: atom_id res chain seq x y z
N THR A 1 -0.29 16.85 8.75
CA THR A 1 -0.06 15.41 8.87
C THR A 1 -1.33 14.72 8.49
N SER A 2 -1.30 13.88 7.45
CA SER A 2 -2.45 13.07 7.03
C SER A 2 -2.27 11.64 7.49
N LEU A 3 -3.34 10.96 7.88
CA LEU A 3 -3.34 9.58 8.34
C LEU A 3 -4.46 8.81 7.65
N HIS A 4 -4.10 7.72 6.99
CA HIS A 4 -5.02 6.83 6.27
C HIS A 4 -4.94 5.45 6.89
N THR A 5 -5.97 5.09 7.66
CA THR A 5 -6.08 3.77 8.28
C THR A 5 -6.85 2.82 7.36
N LEU A 6 -6.33 1.61 7.18
CA LEU A 6 -6.99 0.55 6.46
C LEU A 6 -6.75 -0.80 7.14
N ASN A 7 -7.74 -1.69 7.05
CA ASN A 7 -7.59 -3.07 7.47
C ASN A 7 -7.40 -3.95 6.22
N PRO A 8 -6.17 -4.44 5.94
CA PRO A 8 -5.89 -5.22 4.74
C PRO A 8 -6.62 -6.57 4.73
N LYS A 9 -7.05 -7.09 5.89
CA LYS A 9 -7.80 -8.34 6.03
C LYS A 9 -9.30 -8.17 5.80
N ALA A 10 -9.82 -6.95 5.91
CA ALA A 10 -11.25 -6.68 5.74
C ALA A 10 -11.70 -6.72 4.27
N ILE A 11 -10.76 -6.70 3.33
CA ILE A 11 -11.00 -6.71 1.89
C ILE A 11 -10.14 -7.77 1.22
N THR A 12 -10.49 -8.13 -0.01
CA THR A 12 -9.67 -9.08 -0.79
C THR A 12 -8.39 -8.43 -1.29
N VAL A 13 -7.36 -9.24 -1.59
CA VAL A 13 -6.10 -8.76 -2.20
C VAL A 13 -6.35 -8.05 -3.53
N ALA A 14 -7.31 -8.54 -4.31
CA ALA A 14 -7.76 -7.90 -5.55
C ALA A 14 -8.34 -6.50 -5.31
N GLU A 15 -9.16 -6.32 -4.28
CA GLU A 15 -9.71 -5.00 -3.92
C GLU A 15 -8.67 -4.10 -3.24
N LEU A 16 -7.66 -4.68 -2.57
CA LEU A 16 -6.59 -3.94 -1.92
C LEU A 16 -5.64 -3.32 -2.93
N TYR A 17 -5.09 -4.12 -3.87
CA TYR A 17 -4.11 -3.63 -4.86
C TYR A 17 -4.73 -3.19 -6.17
N GLY A 18 -5.86 -3.79 -6.53
CA GLY A 18 -6.49 -3.66 -7.83
C GLY A 18 -6.47 -4.97 -8.60
N VAL A 19 -7.36 -5.07 -9.57
CA VAL A 19 -7.57 -6.26 -10.38
C VAL A 19 -7.53 -5.90 -11.87
N LEU A 20 -6.84 -6.74 -12.63
CA LEU A 20 -6.88 -6.70 -14.09
C LEU A 20 -7.92 -7.71 -14.54
N ASP A 21 -8.97 -7.25 -15.22
CA ASP A 21 -9.99 -8.13 -15.77
C ASP A 21 -9.35 -9.02 -16.87
N PRO A 22 -9.43 -10.35 -16.78
CA PRO A 22 -8.78 -11.24 -17.75
C PRO A 22 -9.44 -11.19 -19.14
N ASP A 23 -10.72 -10.84 -19.22
CA ASP A 23 -11.51 -10.84 -20.44
C ASP A 23 -11.42 -9.48 -21.14
N THR A 24 -11.65 -8.38 -20.41
CA THR A 24 -11.63 -7.03 -21.00
C THR A 24 -10.24 -6.40 -20.99
N ARG A 25 -9.33 -6.92 -20.15
CA ARG A 25 -8.02 -6.32 -19.86
C ARG A 25 -8.09 -4.92 -19.25
N ASP A 26 -9.24 -4.57 -18.68
CA ASP A 26 -9.42 -3.32 -17.95
C ASP A 26 -8.81 -3.42 -16.56
N TRP A 27 -8.11 -2.36 -16.16
CA TRP A 27 -7.54 -2.23 -14.82
C TRP A 27 -8.50 -1.49 -13.91
N THR A 28 -8.80 -2.10 -12.76
CA THR A 28 -9.51 -1.45 -11.66
C THR A 28 -8.54 -1.23 -10.51
N ASP A 29 -8.30 0.04 -10.14
CA ASP A 29 -7.47 0.38 -9.00
C ASP A 29 -8.09 -0.08 -7.68
N GLY A 30 -7.27 -0.67 -6.81
CA GLY A 30 -7.66 -1.04 -5.46
C GLY A 30 -7.60 0.11 -4.47
N LEU A 31 -7.97 -0.17 -3.23
CA LEU A 31 -7.96 0.79 -2.14
C LEU A 31 -6.54 1.31 -1.86
N LEU A 32 -5.56 0.41 -1.76
CA LEU A 32 -4.18 0.76 -1.45
C LEU A 32 -3.51 1.50 -2.61
N SER A 33 -3.73 1.08 -3.86
CA SER A 33 -3.16 1.78 -5.01
C SER A 33 -3.69 3.22 -5.08
N ASN A 34 -4.98 3.43 -4.85
CA ASN A 34 -5.60 4.75 -4.78
C ASN A 34 -5.02 5.62 -3.65
N ILE A 35 -4.88 5.07 -2.44
CA ILE A 35 -4.26 5.77 -1.31
C ILE A 35 -2.81 6.15 -1.66
N PHE A 36 -2.01 5.23 -2.21
CA PHE A 36 -0.64 5.52 -2.62
C PHE A 36 -0.57 6.68 -3.63
N ARG A 37 -1.45 6.71 -4.64
CA ARG A 37 -1.51 7.82 -5.60
C ARG A 37 -1.86 9.14 -4.91
N GLU A 38 -2.82 9.12 -4.00
CA GLU A 38 -3.21 10.31 -3.25
C GLU A 38 -2.07 10.83 -2.38
N LEU A 39 -1.39 9.95 -1.66
CA LEU A 39 -0.29 10.34 -0.79
C LEU A 39 0.95 10.76 -1.56
N ASN A 40 1.18 10.27 -2.78
CA ASN A 40 2.30 10.71 -3.61
C ASN A 40 2.05 12.06 -4.30
N LYS A 41 0.85 12.67 -4.18
CA LYS A 41 0.59 14.01 -4.71
C LYS A 41 1.56 15.02 -4.07
N PRO A 42 2.16 15.93 -4.86
CA PRO A 42 3.14 16.89 -4.35
C PRO A 42 2.57 17.70 -3.17
N LEU A 43 3.41 17.90 -2.16
CA LEU A 43 3.06 18.73 -1.02
C LEU A 43 2.91 20.20 -1.46
N PRO A 44 2.02 20.97 -0.82
CA PRO A 44 1.96 22.41 -1.03
C PRO A 44 3.32 23.06 -0.76
N PRO A 45 3.75 24.05 -1.55
CA PRO A 45 5.04 24.69 -1.37
C PRO A 45 5.17 25.28 0.04
N GLY A 46 6.28 24.96 0.72
CA GLY A 46 6.59 25.47 2.06
C GLY A 46 5.97 24.70 3.23
N LYS A 47 5.31 23.56 3.00
CA LYS A 47 4.83 22.68 4.07
C LYS A 47 5.66 21.41 4.16
N ASP A 48 6.22 21.17 5.34
CA ASP A 48 6.76 19.86 5.71
C ASP A 48 5.63 19.07 6.36
N GLU A 49 5.12 18.06 5.64
CA GLU A 49 4.01 17.24 6.09
C GLU A 49 4.33 15.76 5.87
N ALA A 50 4.28 15.00 6.96
CA ALA A 50 4.31 13.55 6.90
C ALA A 50 2.90 12.99 6.61
N ARG A 51 2.84 11.98 5.75
CA ARG A 51 1.62 11.26 5.40
C ARG A 51 1.75 9.79 5.82
N TYR A 52 0.85 9.32 6.66
CA TYR A 52 0.92 7.98 7.23
C TYR A 52 -0.14 7.08 6.62
N ILE A 53 0.26 5.87 6.24
CA ILE A 53 -0.64 4.75 5.96
C ILE A 53 -0.56 3.83 7.17
N VAL A 54 -1.68 3.58 7.82
CA VAL A 54 -1.80 2.68 8.97
C VAL A 54 -2.50 1.42 8.53
N PHE A 55 -1.81 0.29 8.63
CA PHE A 55 -2.39 -1.03 8.45
C PHE A 55 -2.86 -1.53 9.82
N ASP A 56 -4.15 -1.42 10.08
CA ASP A 56 -4.80 -1.83 11.33
C ASP A 56 -5.48 -3.19 11.12
N GLY A 57 -4.74 -4.25 11.45
CA GLY A 57 -5.18 -5.62 11.25
C GLY A 57 -4.02 -6.59 11.06
N ASP A 58 -4.35 -7.89 11.08
CA ASP A 58 -3.35 -8.94 11.04
C ASP A 58 -2.53 -8.92 9.74
N VAL A 59 -1.23 -9.13 9.90
CA VAL A 59 -0.28 -9.28 8.81
C VAL A 59 -0.32 -10.72 8.32
N ASP A 60 -0.58 -10.89 7.01
CA ASP A 60 -0.55 -12.20 6.36
C ASP A 60 0.37 -12.21 5.15
N ALA A 61 0.89 -13.39 4.81
CA ALA A 61 1.84 -13.54 3.70
C ALA A 61 1.26 -13.14 2.33
N VAL A 62 -0.07 -13.16 2.15
CA VAL A 62 -0.70 -12.98 0.84
C VAL A 62 -0.68 -11.52 0.41
N TRP A 63 -1.06 -10.59 1.29
CA TRP A 63 -0.97 -9.17 0.96
C TRP A 63 0.45 -8.62 1.16
N VAL A 64 1.21 -9.16 2.11
CA VAL A 64 2.58 -8.71 2.38
C VAL A 64 3.53 -8.96 1.21
N GLU A 65 3.32 -10.03 0.43
CA GLU A 65 4.16 -10.34 -0.74
C GLU A 65 4.28 -9.15 -1.71
N ASN A 66 3.15 -8.50 -2.00
CA ASN A 66 3.11 -7.31 -2.86
C ASN A 66 3.69 -6.05 -2.19
N MET A 67 3.78 -6.04 -0.85
CA MET A 67 4.33 -4.93 -0.07
C MET A 67 5.82 -5.03 0.21
N ASN A 68 6.44 -6.19 0.03
CA ASN A 68 7.87 -6.38 0.33
C ASN A 68 8.75 -5.36 -0.40
N SER A 69 8.50 -5.11 -1.69
CA SER A 69 9.22 -4.09 -2.48
C SER A 69 8.93 -2.65 -2.07
N VAL A 70 7.89 -2.41 -1.27
CA VAL A 70 7.62 -1.10 -0.69
C VAL A 70 8.37 -0.92 0.63
N MET A 71 8.51 -2.01 1.39
CA MET A 71 9.18 -2.02 2.69
C MET A 71 10.71 -2.06 2.59
N ASP A 72 11.25 -2.50 1.44
CA ASP A 72 12.67 -2.48 1.14
C ASP A 72 13.19 -1.07 0.74
N ASP A 73 14.48 -0.99 0.39
CA ASP A 73 15.13 0.25 -0.05
C ASP A 73 14.55 0.82 -1.37
N ASN A 74 13.84 0.02 -2.16
CA ASN A 74 13.28 0.45 -3.44
C ASN A 74 12.06 1.36 -3.25
N LYS A 75 11.31 1.18 -2.16
CA LYS A 75 10.07 1.91 -1.83
C LYS A 75 9.09 1.92 -3.00
N LEU A 76 8.93 0.79 -3.66
CA LEU A 76 8.24 0.66 -4.94
C LEU A 76 7.08 -0.33 -4.84
N LEU A 77 5.86 0.18 -5.02
CA LEU A 77 4.67 -0.65 -5.17
C LEU A 77 4.55 -1.09 -6.62
N THR A 78 4.61 -2.39 -6.87
CA THR A 78 4.41 -2.96 -8.21
C THR A 78 3.02 -3.56 -8.29
N LEU A 79 2.18 -3.01 -9.15
CA LEU A 79 0.80 -3.46 -9.35
C LEU A 79 0.74 -4.56 -10.41
N PRO A 80 -0.26 -5.47 -10.35
CA PRO A 80 -0.46 -6.54 -11.34
C PRO A 80 -0.58 -6.07 -12.80
N ASN A 81 -1.05 -4.85 -13.05
CA ASN A 81 -1.06 -4.25 -14.41
C ASN A 81 0.34 -3.84 -14.93
N GLY A 82 1.39 -4.02 -14.12
CA GLY A 82 2.76 -3.60 -14.43
C GLY A 82 3.09 -2.17 -14.05
N GLU A 83 2.14 -1.41 -13.48
CA GLU A 83 2.40 -0.08 -12.97
C GLU A 83 3.29 -0.12 -11.72
N ARG A 84 4.19 0.86 -11.62
CA ARG A 84 5.16 0.95 -10.54
C ARG A 84 5.05 2.32 -9.87
N ILE A 85 4.58 2.34 -8.64
CA ILE A 85 4.35 3.55 -7.86
C ILE A 85 5.43 3.66 -6.79
N ARG A 86 6.35 4.63 -6.93
CA ARG A 86 7.39 4.89 -5.93
C ARG A 86 6.86 5.78 -4.81
N LEU A 87 6.96 5.29 -3.58
CA LEU A 87 6.56 6.00 -2.38
C LEU A 87 7.51 7.17 -2.10
N GLN A 88 6.96 8.36 -1.92
CA GLN A 88 7.74 9.55 -1.58
C GLN A 88 8.28 9.50 -0.15
N ASN A 89 9.39 10.21 0.12
CA ASN A 89 10.08 10.15 1.42
C ASN A 89 9.26 10.66 2.61
N TYR A 90 8.30 11.54 2.35
CA TYR A 90 7.39 12.10 3.36
C TYR A 90 6.20 11.15 3.67
N CYS A 91 6.00 10.11 2.87
CA CYS A 91 5.05 9.06 3.16
C CYS A 91 5.69 8.01 4.08
N LYS A 92 4.94 7.56 5.09
CA LYS A 92 5.36 6.58 6.10
C LYS A 92 4.32 5.47 6.19
N LEU A 93 4.79 4.26 6.44
CA LEU A 93 3.95 3.10 6.71
C LEU A 93 3.99 2.80 8.21
N LEU A 94 2.84 2.50 8.78
CA LEU A 94 2.67 2.09 10.17
C LEU A 94 1.85 0.80 10.19
N PHE A 95 2.26 -0.17 11.00
CA PHE A 95 1.55 -1.44 11.14
C PHE A 95 1.09 -1.55 12.59
N GLU A 96 -0.22 -1.63 12.78
CA GLU A 96 -0.87 -1.89 14.05
C GLU A 96 -1.37 -3.33 14.02
N VAL A 97 -0.64 -4.21 14.71
CA VAL A 97 -0.87 -5.65 14.73
C VAL A 97 -0.97 -6.13 16.18
N PHE A 98 -1.84 -7.11 16.42
CA PHE A 98 -1.91 -7.75 17.73
C PHE A 98 -0.75 -8.74 17.94
N ASP A 99 -0.41 -9.52 16.90
CA ASP A 99 0.68 -10.50 16.92
C ASP A 99 1.28 -10.67 15.51
N LEU A 100 2.54 -11.12 15.45
CA LEU A 100 3.32 -11.37 14.23
C LEU A 100 3.54 -12.89 13.98
N GLN A 101 2.83 -13.77 14.67
CA GLN A 101 2.97 -15.24 14.52
C GLN A 101 2.88 -15.74 13.07
N TYR A 102 2.13 -15.04 12.20
CA TYR A 102 1.93 -15.40 10.80
C TYR A 102 2.76 -14.56 9.81
N ALA A 103 3.57 -13.63 10.33
CA ALA A 103 4.48 -12.85 9.51
C ALA A 103 5.72 -13.68 9.15
N SER A 104 6.19 -13.56 7.91
CA SER A 104 7.46 -14.18 7.51
C SER A 104 8.66 -13.45 8.14
N PRO A 105 9.77 -14.13 8.47
CA PRO A 105 10.98 -13.50 9.01
C PRO A 105 11.77 -12.60 8.03
N ALA A 106 11.27 -12.43 6.80
CA ALA A 106 11.98 -11.86 5.66
C ALA A 106 12.18 -10.35 5.78
#